data_AF-A0A7S3RC71-F1
#
_entry.id   AF-A0A7S3RC71-F1
#
_cell.length_a   1.000
_cell.length_b   1.000
_cell.length_c   1.000
_cell.angle_alpha   90.00
_cell.angle_beta   90.00
_cell.angle_gamma   90.00
#
_symmetry.space_group_name_H-M   'P 1'
#
loop_
_entity.id
_entity.type
_entity.pdbx_description
1 polymer ?
#
loop_
_entity_poly.entity_id
_entity_poly.type
_entity_poly.pdbx_seq_one_letter_code
_entity_poly.pdbx_strand_id
1 'polypeptide(L)'
;ADTAPYVVCETAAPPEDGSPASRQLPHAVVAGGGAGEVGSAVSWATSLIHLVAQNSSKLAKGTYLWELIYPKGNNGLPAVSPTGRYAVRLFDHASWRLVEVDDRMPFNAEGQPLVPTSAD
;
A
#
# COMPACT_ATOMS: atom_id res chain seq x y z
N ALA A 1 20.23 -4.93 19.96
CA ALA A 1 20.22 -6.12 19.10
C ALA A 1 18.87 -6.78 19.29
N ASP A 2 17.92 -6.49 18.41
CA ASP A 2 16.59 -7.09 18.45
C ASP A 2 16.10 -7.19 17.00
N THR A 3 16.56 -8.25 16.34
CA THR A 3 16.21 -8.57 14.96
C THR A 3 15.12 -9.63 15.03
N ALA A 4 13.87 -9.20 15.13
CA ALA A 4 12.74 -10.09 14.90
C ALA A 4 12.86 -10.66 13.46
N PRO A 5 12.61 -11.96 13.25
CA PRO A 5 12.85 -12.59 11.95
C PRO A 5 11.89 -12.02 10.91
N TYR A 6 12.44 -11.42 9.85
CA TYR A 6 11.69 -10.96 8.70
C TYR A 6 11.16 -12.17 7.92
N VAL A 7 9.84 -12.33 7.87
CA VAL A 7 9.21 -13.27 6.95
C VAL A 7 9.08 -12.58 5.60
N VAL A 8 9.98 -12.90 4.68
CA VAL A 8 9.77 -12.64 3.25
C VAL A 8 8.67 -13.59 2.82
N CYS A 9 7.52 -13.06 2.42
CA CYS A 9 6.50 -13.88 1.78
C CYS A 9 7.01 -14.24 0.39
N GLU A 10 7.77 -15.33 0.29
CA GLU A 10 8.04 -15.98 -0.98
C GLU A 10 6.69 -16.45 -1.53
N THR A 11 6.36 -16.04 -2.76
CA THR A 11 5.11 -16.39 -3.44
C THR A 11 4.98 -17.91 -3.52
N ALA A 12 4.21 -18.49 -2.59
CA ALA A 12 3.87 -19.90 -2.64
C ALA A 12 3.04 -20.16 -3.91
N ALA A 13 3.52 -21.08 -4.75
CA ALA A 13 2.77 -21.61 -5.87
C ALA A 13 1.42 -22.20 -5.37
N PRO A 14 0.33 -22.03 -6.13
CA PRO A 14 -0.98 -22.49 -5.68
C PRO A 14 -1.04 -24.02 -5.66
N PRO A 15 -1.62 -24.65 -4.62
CA PRO A 15 -1.93 -26.07 -4.65
C PRO A 15 -3.13 -26.32 -5.58
N GLU A 16 -2.99 -27.32 -6.45
CA GLU A 16 -4.07 -27.81 -7.29
C GLU A 16 -5.06 -28.66 -6.48
N ASP A 17 -6.32 -28.59 -6.92
CA ASP A 17 -7.50 -29.38 -6.53
C ASP A 17 -8.31 -29.06 -5.27
N GLY A 18 -9.60 -28.76 -5.50
CA GLY A 18 -10.71 -29.21 -4.65
C GLY A 18 -11.46 -28.16 -3.82
N SER A 19 -12.24 -27.28 -4.47
CA SER A 19 -13.29 -26.42 -3.86
C SER A 19 -14.46 -27.28 -3.28
N PRO A 20 -15.38 -26.80 -2.39
CA PRO A 20 -15.63 -25.41 -2.00
C PRO A 20 -15.88 -25.16 -0.49
N ALA A 21 -15.36 -24.04 0.03
CA ALA A 21 -15.86 -23.45 1.26
C ALA A 21 -16.10 -21.96 1.04
N SER A 22 -17.37 -21.61 0.88
CA SER A 22 -17.91 -20.26 0.87
C SER A 22 -17.42 -19.48 2.08
N ARG A 23 -16.40 -18.63 1.86
CA ARG A 23 -16.16 -17.46 2.69
C ARG A 23 -16.49 -16.28 1.81
N GLN A 24 -17.75 -15.82 1.90
CA GLN A 24 -18.17 -14.55 1.34
C GLN A 24 -17.26 -13.47 1.94
N LEU A 25 -16.26 -13.05 1.17
CA LEU A 25 -15.60 -11.78 1.41
C LEU A 25 -16.67 -10.71 1.16
N PRO A 26 -16.83 -9.70 2.04
CA PRO A 26 -17.71 -8.59 1.73
C PRO A 26 -17.25 -8.00 0.40
N HIS A 27 -18.19 -7.97 -0.55
CA HIS A 27 -18.01 -7.44 -1.89
C HIS A 27 -17.30 -6.08 -1.85
N ALA A 28 -16.04 -6.08 -2.25
CA ALA A 28 -15.35 -4.89 -2.75
C ALA A 28 -14.39 -5.29 -3.88
N VAL A 29 -14.87 -6.16 -4.78
CA VAL A 29 -14.49 -6.06 -6.19
C VAL A 29 -15.47 -5.06 -6.78
N VAL A 30 -15.01 -3.82 -6.96
CA VAL A 30 -15.62 -2.90 -7.92
C VAL A 30 -14.69 -2.89 -9.12
N ALA A 31 -14.84 -3.92 -9.95
CA ALA A 31 -14.52 -3.83 -11.36
C ALA A 31 -15.85 -3.51 -12.07
N GLY A 32 -16.09 -2.23 -12.31
CA GLY A 32 -17.29 -1.73 -12.99
C GLY A 32 -16.92 -0.49 -13.80
N GLY A 33 -16.92 -0.62 -15.12
CA GLY A 33 -16.63 0.46 -16.05
C GLY A 33 -17.69 1.57 -16.00
N GLY A 34 -17.23 2.82 -16.03
CA GLY A 34 -18.05 4.01 -16.10
C GLY A 34 -17.32 5.20 -15.49
N ALA A 35 -17.18 6.28 -16.26
CA ALA A 35 -16.44 7.50 -15.92
C ALA A 35 -17.07 8.34 -14.78
N GLY A 36 -17.48 7.75 -13.65
CA GLY A 36 -18.27 8.43 -12.61
C GLY A 36 -17.98 8.09 -11.14
N GLU A 37 -17.16 7.08 -10.80
CA GLU A 37 -17.04 6.59 -9.41
C GLU A 37 -15.62 6.62 -8.80
N VAL A 38 -14.72 7.44 -9.34
CA VAL A 38 -13.37 7.63 -8.74
C VAL A 38 -13.44 8.36 -7.39
N GLY A 39 -14.57 9.02 -7.06
CA GLY A 39 -14.69 9.89 -5.90
C GLY A 39 -14.79 9.19 -4.53
N SER A 40 -15.45 8.02 -4.44
CA SER A 40 -15.82 7.47 -3.12
C SER A 40 -14.67 6.73 -2.43
N ALA A 41 -14.03 5.77 -3.11
CA ALA A 41 -12.95 4.97 -2.53
C ALA A 41 -11.66 5.79 -2.31
N VAL A 42 -11.37 6.74 -3.20
CA VAL A 42 -10.21 7.63 -3.07
C VAL A 42 -10.37 8.56 -1.87
N SER A 43 -11.60 8.99 -1.54
CA SER A 43 -11.86 9.96 -0.47
C SER A 43 -11.51 9.45 0.93
N TRP A 44 -11.88 8.21 1.28
CA TRP A 44 -11.59 7.67 2.61
C TRP A 44 -10.09 7.39 2.79
N ALA A 45 -9.43 6.83 1.76
CA ALA A 45 -7.99 6.55 1.81
C ALA A 45 -7.19 7.86 1.96
N THR A 46 -7.58 8.89 1.21
CA THR A 46 -7.01 10.24 1.33
C THR A 46 -7.17 10.79 2.76
N SER A 47 -8.34 10.61 3.36
CA SER A 47 -8.61 11.07 4.73
C SER A 47 -7.68 10.42 5.76
N LEU A 48 -7.42 9.11 5.63
CA LEU A 48 -6.49 8.39 6.50
C LEU A 48 -5.05 8.87 6.34
N ILE A 49 -4.61 9.09 5.10
CA ILE A 49 -3.26 9.61 4.80
C ILE A 49 -3.09 11.00 5.44
N HIS A 50 -4.09 11.88 5.33
CA HIS A 50 -4.06 13.19 5.97
C HIS A 50 -4.04 13.12 7.49
N LEU A 51 -4.83 12.23 8.09
CA LEU A 51 -4.86 12.05 9.55
C LEU A 51 -3.48 11.68 10.10
N VAL A 52 -2.80 10.73 9.43
CA VAL A 52 -1.44 10.30 9.78
C VAL A 52 -0.45 11.45 9.62
N ALA A 53 -0.54 12.22 8.52
CA ALA A 53 0.36 13.34 8.26
C ALA A 53 0.22 14.45 9.32
N GLN A 54 -1.02 14.82 9.67
CA GLN A 54 -1.34 15.86 10.66
C GLN A 54 -0.92 15.49 12.09
N ASN A 55 -0.79 14.20 12.38
CA ASN A 55 -0.44 13.70 13.71
C ASN A 55 0.95 13.04 13.74
N SER A 56 1.81 13.33 12.78
CA SER A 56 3.14 12.72 12.63
C SER A 56 4.00 12.80 13.89
N SER A 57 3.91 13.88 14.67
CA SER A 57 4.64 14.05 15.94
C SER A 57 4.18 13.14 17.08
N LYS A 58 2.98 12.57 16.99
CA LYS A 58 2.43 11.64 17.99
C LYS A 58 2.78 10.19 17.71
N LEU A 59 3.32 9.89 16.53
CA LEU A 59 3.66 8.54 16.11
C LEU A 59 5.06 8.17 16.63
N ALA A 60 5.21 6.91 17.04
CA ALA A 60 6.50 6.40 17.46
C ALA A 60 7.47 6.39 16.26
N LYS A 61 8.75 6.68 16.52
CA LYS A 61 9.78 6.63 15.48
C LYS A 61 9.85 5.23 14.86
N GLY A 62 9.98 5.16 13.54
CA GLY A 62 9.98 3.90 12.79
C GLY A 62 8.59 3.35 12.52
N THR A 63 7.52 4.09 12.82
CA THR A 63 6.12 3.73 12.50
C THR A 63 5.44 4.76 11.62
N TYR A 64 6.09 5.89 11.32
CA TYR A 64 5.54 6.87 10.41
C TYR A 64 5.61 6.38 8.97
N LEU A 65 4.56 6.64 8.18
CA LEU A 65 4.38 6.07 6.84
C LEU A 65 5.62 6.21 5.95
N TRP A 66 6.20 7.41 5.88
CA TRP A 66 7.37 7.68 5.04
C TRP A 66 8.65 7.01 5.54
N GLU A 67 8.73 6.64 6.81
CA GLU A 67 9.86 5.88 7.37
C GLU A 67 9.81 4.40 6.95
N LEU A 68 8.66 3.91 6.48
CA LEU A 68 8.42 2.50 6.17
C LEU A 68 8.64 2.11 4.70
N ILE A 69 8.92 3.08 3.82
CA ILE A 69 9.11 2.86 2.37
C ILE A 69 10.60 2.85 1.99
N TYR A 70 11.05 1.88 1.20
CA TYR A 70 12.43 1.69 0.76
C TYR A 70 12.53 1.70 -0.78
N PRO A 71 13.66 2.15 -1.37
CA PRO A 71 14.93 2.50 -0.74
C PRO A 71 14.92 3.84 0.00
N LYS A 72 15.89 4.06 0.89
CA LYS A 72 16.08 5.31 1.63
C LYS A 72 17.19 6.15 1.04
N GLY A 73 17.00 7.47 1.03
CA GLY A 73 18.06 8.44 0.77
C GLY A 73 18.90 8.72 2.01
N ASN A 74 19.92 9.57 1.86
CA ASN A 74 20.84 9.97 2.93
C ASN A 74 20.14 10.69 4.10
N ASN A 75 18.94 11.23 3.86
CA ASN A 75 18.10 11.91 4.85
C ASN A 75 17.12 10.96 5.58
N GLY A 76 17.15 9.66 5.29
CA GLY A 76 16.22 8.68 5.86
C GLY A 76 14.81 8.74 5.29
N LEU A 77 14.55 9.59 4.29
CA LEU A 77 13.30 9.63 3.54
C LEU A 77 13.32 8.64 2.37
N PRO A 78 12.16 8.24 1.84
CA PRO A 78 12.08 7.41 0.65
C PRO A 78 12.83 8.07 -0.51
N ALA A 79 13.65 7.30 -1.21
CA ALA A 79 14.35 7.72 -2.41
C ALA A 79 13.74 7.06 -3.64
N VAL A 80 13.85 7.73 -4.78
CA VAL A 80 13.38 7.18 -6.06
C VAL A 80 14.21 5.94 -6.41
N SER A 81 13.53 4.84 -6.66
CA SER A 81 14.14 3.58 -7.06
C SER A 81 14.41 3.58 -8.58
N PRO A 82 15.66 3.36 -9.04
CA PRO A 82 15.95 3.29 -10.48
C PRO A 82 15.22 2.16 -11.21
N THR A 83 14.80 1.12 -10.48
CA THR A 83 14.09 -0.03 -11.04
C THR A 83 12.56 0.12 -10.98
N GLY A 84 12.03 1.22 -10.44
CA GLY A 84 10.60 1.42 -10.20
C GLY A 84 9.99 0.45 -9.19
N ARG A 85 10.82 -0.22 -8.37
CA ARG A 85 10.38 -1.18 -7.34
C ARG A 85 10.72 -0.65 -5.96
N TYR A 86 9.75 -0.77 -5.05
CA TYR A 86 9.82 -0.29 -3.68
C TYR A 86 9.45 -1.42 -2.73
N ALA A 87 9.98 -1.38 -1.52
CA ALA A 87 9.54 -2.25 -0.44
C ALA A 87 8.88 -1.40 0.64
N VAL A 88 7.69 -1.80 1.08
CA VAL A 88 6.90 -1.09 2.08
C VAL A 88 6.69 -2.01 3.28
N ARG A 89 7.08 -1.54 4.46
CA ARG A 89 6.83 -2.26 5.71
C ARG A 89 5.43 -1.90 6.22
N LEU A 90 4.51 -2.86 6.19
CA LEU A 90 3.12 -2.70 6.58
C LEU A 90 2.82 -3.47 7.88
N PHE A 91 1.96 -2.92 8.73
CA PHE A 91 1.44 -3.64 9.88
C PHE A 91 0.10 -4.26 9.51
N ASP A 92 0.06 -5.58 9.43
CA ASP A 92 -1.10 -6.35 9.00
C ASP A 92 -1.32 -7.57 9.91
N HIS A 93 -2.56 -7.80 10.33
CA HIS A 93 -2.93 -8.90 11.23
C HIS A 93 -1.98 -9.08 12.43
N ALA A 94 -1.75 -7.99 13.18
CA ALA A 94 -0.86 -7.95 14.35
C ALA A 94 0.62 -8.29 14.07
N SER A 95 1.05 -8.24 12.80
CA SER A 95 2.41 -8.56 12.38
C SER A 95 2.97 -7.52 11.42
N TRP A 96 4.29 -7.30 11.47
CA TRP A 96 4.97 -6.48 10.46
C TRP A 96 5.33 -7.34 9.25
N ARG A 97 5.00 -6.87 8.06
CA ARG A 97 5.31 -7.53 6.78
C ARG A 97 6.02 -6.57 5.85
N LEU A 98 6.91 -7.10 5.03
CA LEU A 98 7.52 -6.36 3.94
C LEU A 98 6.80 -6.73 2.64
N VAL A 99 6.25 -5.73 1.95
CA VAL A 99 5.53 -5.91 0.70
C VAL A 99 6.27 -5.17 -0.40
N GLU A 100 6.60 -5.86 -1.48
CA GLU A 100 7.14 -5.23 -2.68
C GLU A 100 6.02 -4.65 -3.53
N VAL A 101 6.21 -3.43 -4.01
CA VAL A 101 5.27 -2.71 -4.87
C VAL A 101 6.04 -2.06 -6.01
N ASP A 102 5.40 -1.93 -7.17
CA ASP A 102 5.91 -1.14 -8.28
C ASP A 102 5.33 0.28 -8.28
N ASP A 103 5.90 1.18 -9.08
CA ASP A 103 5.46 2.57 -9.23
C ASP A 103 4.44 2.78 -10.37
N ARG A 104 3.79 1.72 -10.85
CA ARG A 104 2.78 1.85 -11.89
C ARG A 104 1.47 2.30 -11.27
N MET A 105 1.02 3.46 -11.72
CA MET A 105 -0.21 4.07 -11.24
C MET A 105 -1.36 3.83 -12.22
N PRO A 106 -2.56 3.49 -11.75
CA PRO A 106 -3.72 3.34 -12.61
C PRO A 106 -4.27 4.70 -13.05
N PHE A 107 -4.61 4.84 -14.33
CA PHE A 107 -5.20 6.04 -14.93
C PHE A 107 -6.54 5.70 -15.62
N ASN A 108 -7.44 6.67 -15.70
CA ASN A 108 -8.65 6.56 -16.53
C ASN A 108 -8.35 6.83 -18.02
N ALA A 109 -9.39 6.75 -18.87
CA ALA A 109 -9.26 6.98 -20.30
C ALA A 109 -8.84 8.43 -20.63
N GLU A 110 -9.14 9.36 -19.73
CA GLU A 110 -8.80 10.78 -19.81
C GLU A 110 -7.38 11.08 -19.29
N GLY A 111 -6.61 10.07 -18.87
CA GLY A 111 -5.24 10.24 -18.36
C GLY A 111 -5.17 10.81 -16.95
N GLN A 112 -6.26 10.73 -16.18
CA GLN A 112 -6.32 11.16 -14.78
C GLN A 112 -6.04 9.96 -13.85
N PRO A 113 -5.23 10.14 -12.79
CA PRO A 113 -4.91 9.07 -11.86
C PRO A 113 -6.14 8.64 -11.04
N LEU A 114 -6.29 7.33 -10.84
CA LEU A 114 -7.39 6.72 -10.06
C LEU A 114 -7.08 6.58 -8.55
N VAL A 115 -6.02 7.23 -8.09
CA VAL A 115 -5.46 7.11 -6.74
C VAL A 115 -5.21 8.51 -6.16
N PRO A 116 -5.10 8.66 -4.83
CA PRO A 116 -4.81 9.96 -4.22
C PRO A 116 -3.55 10.59 -4.81
N THR A 117 -3.63 11.88 -5.14
CA THR A 117 -2.49 12.68 -5.61
C THR A 117 -2.12 13.72 -4.56
N SER A 118 -0.86 14.17 -4.58
CA SER A 118 -0.49 15.39 -3.86
C SER A 118 -1.13 16.61 -4.53
N ALA A 119 -1.44 17.64 -3.74
CA ALA A 119 -1.65 18.97 -4.29
C ALA A 119 -0.28 19.60 -4.56
N ASP A 120 -0.12 20.26 -5.70
CA ASP A 120 1.00 21.18 -5.96
C ASP A 120 0.92 22.42 -5.05
#